data_AF-A0A832AVC2-F1
#
_entry.id   AF-A0A832AVC2-F1
#
_cell.length_a   1.000
_cell.length_b   1.000
_cell.length_c   1.000
_cell.angle_alpha   90.00
_cell.angle_beta   90.00
_cell.angle_gamma   90.00
#
_symmetry.space_group_name_H-M   'P 1'
#
loop_
_entity.id
_entity.type
_entity.pdbx_description
1 polymer ?
#
loop_
_entity_poly.entity_id
_entity_poly.type
_entity_poly.pdbx_seq_one_letter_code
_entity_poly.pdbx_strand_id
1 'polypeptide(L)' 'MATNPYDILKSIPAPCKGPFKPSWSSLKNYRVPKWFMDSRFGIFIHWGVYSVPAFGSEWYPRNMYI' A
#
# COMPACT_ATOMS: atom_id res chain seq x y z
N MET A 1 -25.74 25.78 -7.39
CA MET A 1 -24.71 25.88 -6.34
C MET A 1 -23.92 24.58 -6.39
N ALA A 2 -22.69 24.61 -6.92
CA ALA A 2 -21.90 23.39 -7.13
C ALA A 2 -21.47 22.82 -5.77
N THR A 3 -21.82 21.57 -5.50
CA THR A 3 -21.38 20.82 -4.32
C THR A 3 -19.87 20.68 -4.35
N ASN A 4 -19.21 20.82 -3.21
CA ASN A 4 -17.76 20.70 -3.12
C ASN A 4 -17.40 19.22 -3.40
N PRO A 5 -16.48 18.91 -4.34
CA PRO A 5 -16.11 17.53 -4.65
C PRO A 5 -15.59 16.75 -3.42
N TYR A 6 -15.16 17.43 -2.37
CA TYR A 6 -14.73 16.82 -1.11
C TYR A 6 -15.87 16.48 -0.13
N ASP A 7 -17.12 16.87 -0.41
CA ASP A 7 -18.26 16.55 0.47
C ASP A 7 -18.52 15.04 0.58
N ILE A 8 -18.12 14.26 -0.44
CA ILE A 8 -18.17 12.79 -0.43
C ILE A 8 -17.30 12.18 0.68
N LEU A 9 -16.24 12.87 1.12
CA LEU A 9 -15.36 12.36 2.17
C LEU A 9 -16.03 12.35 3.54
N LYS A 10 -17.05 13.21 3.74
CA LYS A 10 -17.80 13.31 4.99
C LYS A 10 -18.83 12.19 5.17
N SER A 11 -19.23 11.52 4.09
CA SER A 11 -20.19 10.40 4.13
C SER A 11 -19.51 9.04 4.30
N ILE A 12 -18.19 8.98 4.17
CA ILE A 12 -17.42 7.76 4.41
C ILE A 12 -17.46 7.49 5.92
N PRO A 13 -18.02 6.35 6.36
CA PRO A 13 -18.04 6.01 7.78
C PRO A 13 -16.59 5.97 8.30
N ALA A 14 -16.37 6.52 9.49
CA ALA A 14 -15.06 6.44 10.14
C ALA A 14 -14.61 4.97 10.13
N PRO A 15 -13.32 4.69 9.81
CA PRO A 15 -12.82 3.32 9.80
C PRO A 15 -13.18 2.65 11.12
N CYS A 16 -13.56 1.37 11.03
CA CYS A 16 -13.95 0.53 12.16
C CYS A 16 -13.03 0.80 13.38
N LYS A 17 -13.61 0.78 14.59
CA LYS A 17 -12.90 1.06 15.86
C LYS A 17 -11.85 -0.02 16.16
N GLY A 18 -10.78 -0.05 15.38
CA GLY A 18 -9.58 -0.80 15.64
C GLY A 18 -8.79 -0.15 16.77
N PRO A 19 -7.81 -0.86 17.35
CA PRO A 19 -7.01 -0.35 18.45
C PRO A 19 -6.07 0.80 18.05
N PHE A 20 -5.91 1.07 16.74
CA PHE A 20 -4.98 2.07 16.22
C PHE A 20 -5.69 3.35 15.77
N LYS A 21 -5.10 4.49 16.12
CA LYS A 21 -5.45 5.84 15.64
C LYS A 21 -4.44 6.26 14.56
N PRO A 22 -4.79 7.19 13.65
CA PRO A 22 -3.87 7.72 12.63
C PRO A 22 -2.83 8.69 13.23
N SER A 23 -2.07 8.23 14.21
CA SER A 23 -1.01 8.99 14.87
C SER A 23 0.20 8.10 15.12
N TRP A 24 1.39 8.68 15.01
CA TRP A 24 2.65 7.96 15.24
C TRP A 24 2.69 7.29 16.61
N SER A 25 2.21 7.97 17.66
CA SER A 25 2.16 7.42 19.02
C SER A 25 1.31 6.16 19.13
N SER A 26 0.23 6.06 18.35
CA SER A 26 -0.61 4.86 18.32
C SER A 26 0.06 3.73 17.51
N LEU A 27 0.61 4.03 16.33
CA LEU A 27 1.20 3.04 15.43
C LEU A 27 2.47 2.40 15.99
N LYS A 28 3.24 3.09 16.85
CA LYS A 28 4.40 2.52 17.56
C LYS A 28 4.05 1.32 18.45
N ASN A 29 2.77 1.15 18.82
CA ASN A 29 2.32 0.00 19.60
C ASN A 29 2.15 -1.27 18.76
N TYR A 30 2.28 -1.21 17.43
CA TYR A 30 2.24 -2.39 16.59
C TYR A 30 3.34 -3.39 16.98
N ARG A 31 3.01 -4.67 16.91
CA ARG A 31 3.94 -5.79 17.11
C ARG A 31 3.85 -6.68 15.89
N VAL A 32 5.01 -6.98 15.32
CA VAL A 32 5.11 -7.92 14.19
C VAL A 32 4.61 -9.29 14.68
N PRO A 33 3.70 -9.95 13.95
CA PRO A 33 3.12 -11.20 14.39
C PRO A 33 4.18 -12.32 14.43
N LYS A 34 4.03 -13.24 15.39
CA LYS A 34 5.01 -14.29 15.67
C LYS A 34 5.31 -15.17 14.46
N TRP A 35 4.28 -15.54 13.68
CA TRP A 35 4.45 -16.34 12.48
C TRP A 35 5.37 -15.68 11.44
N PHE A 36 5.35 -14.36 11.31
CA PHE A 36 6.18 -13.63 10.36
C PHE A 36 7.63 -13.58 10.84
N MET A 37 7.84 -13.40 12.15
CA MET A 37 9.17 -13.47 12.76
C MET A 37 9.78 -14.89 12.70
N ASP A 38 8.93 -15.92 12.76
CA ASP A 38 9.36 -17.32 12.71
C ASP A 38 9.61 -17.80 11.28
N SER A 39 8.92 -17.19 10.30
CA SER A 39 9.15 -17.42 8.88
C SER A 39 10.51 -16.85 8.48
N ARG A 40 11.52 -17.71 8.35
CA ARG A 40 12.89 -17.29 8.01
C ARG A 40 13.14 -17.06 6.53
N PHE A 41 12.18 -17.44 5.68
CA PHE A 41 12.31 -17.37 4.23
C PHE A 41 10.97 -16.99 3.59
N GLY A 42 11.03 -16.13 2.59
CA GLY A 42 9.89 -15.71 1.80
C GLY A 42 10.32 -15.43 0.36
N ILE A 43 9.39 -15.64 -0.57
CA ILE A 43 9.58 -15.33 -1.99
C ILE A 43 8.70 -14.13 -2.33
N PHE A 44 9.27 -13.14 -2.99
CA PHE A 44 8.55 -12.01 -3.57
C PHE A 44 8.72 -12.03 -5.09
N ILE A 45 7.69 -11.58 -5.81
CA ILE A 45 7.65 -11.64 -7.26
C ILE A 45 7.33 -10.24 -7.80
N HIS A 46 8.26 -9.70 -8.59
CA HIS A 46 8.01 -8.52 -9.43
C HIS A 46 7.33 -8.96 -10.73
N TRP A 47 6.00 -8.87 -10.76
CA TRP A 47 5.21 -9.18 -11.94
C TRP A 47 4.14 -8.12 -12.21
N GLY A 48 4.01 -7.72 -13.47
CA GLY A 48 3.02 -6.75 -13.93
C GLY A 48 3.13 -6.54 -15.43
N VAL A 49 2.46 -5.51 -15.97
CA VAL A 49 2.51 -5.19 -17.41
C VAL A 49 3.94 -4.86 -17.89
N TYR A 50 4.81 -4.37 -17.00
CA TYR A 50 6.24 -4.17 -17.28
C TYR A 50 7.00 -5.47 -17.56
N SER A 51 6.46 -6.64 -17.19
CA SER A 51 7.06 -7.95 -17.47
C SER A 51 6.74 -8.47 -18.87
N VAL A 52 5.70 -7.95 -19.54
CA VAL A 52 5.27 -8.40 -20.88
C VAL A 52 6.38 -8.31 -21.93
N PRO A 53 7.16 -7.22 -22.00
CA PRO A 53 8.25 -7.10 -22.96
C PRO A 53 9.45 -8.01 -22.68
N ALA A 54 9.53 -8.59 -21.48
CA ALA A 54 10.64 -9.43 -21.01
C ALA A 54 12.03 -8.81 -21.27
N PHE A 55 12.14 -7.48 -21.13
CA PHE A 55 13.33 -6.72 -21.50
C PHE A 55 13.70 -5.70 -20.42
N GLY A 56 14.99 -5.59 -20.11
CA GLY A 56 15.49 -4.65 -19.11
C GLY A 56 15.05 -5.03 -17.69
N SER A 57 14.15 -4.25 -17.10
CA SER A 57 13.67 -4.40 -15.73
C SER A 57 12.21 -3.94 -15.58
N GLU A 58 11.67 -3.96 -14.37
CA GLU A 58 10.35 -3.38 -14.05
C GLU A 58 10.24 -1.88 -14.38
N TRP A 59 11.38 -1.22 -14.58
CA TRP A 59 11.48 0.16 -15.03
C TRP A 59 11.32 0.33 -16.54
N TYR A 60 11.11 -0.76 -17.29
CA TYR A 60 10.92 -0.73 -18.74
C TYR A 60 9.96 0.39 -19.21
N PRO A 61 8.75 0.58 -18.63
CA PRO A 61 7.83 1.62 -19.09
C PRO A 61 8.38 3.04 -18.90
N ARG A 62 9.21 3.28 -17.88
CA ARG A 62 9.84 4.58 -17.67
C ARG A 62 10.96 4.82 -18.68
N ASN A 63 11.84 3.83 -18.82
CA ASN A 63 13.06 3.95 -19.62
C ASN A 63 12.81 3.97 -21.14
N MET A 64 11.60 3.61 -21.59
CA MET A 64 11.17 3.82 -22.97
C MET A 64 11.08 5.30 -23.38
N TYR A 65 10.90 6.21 -22.43
CA TYR A 65 10.56 7.62 -22.69
C TYR A 65 11.55 8.62 -22.07
N ILE A 66 12.74 8.15 -21.72
CA ILE A 66 13.87 9.01 -21.30
C ILE A 66 14.84 9.09 -22.46
#